data_AF-A0A202DVD8-F1
#
_entry.id   AF-A0A202DVD8-F1
#
_cell.length_a   1.000
_cell.length_b   1.000
_cell.length_c   1.000
_cell.angle_alpha   90.00
_cell.angle_beta   90.00
_cell.angle_gamma   90.00
#
_symmetry.space_group_name_H-M   'P 1'
#
loop_
_entity.id
_entity.type
_entity.pdbx_description
1 polymer ?
#
loop_
_entity_poly.entity_id
_entity_poly.type
_entity_poly.pdbx_seq_one_letter_code
_entity_poly.pdbx_strand_id
1 'polypeptide(L)'
;MSKKIIVAVTLGLLISGMGHSQTAVAPGDGTLSAAIAAAASGDVLVLESGGLYTESTEAILVIDKKIIFQAADGAADRPIIQNLSAAAGSGSARPHLFLLKGGASITCTFIEFDGLEPDTSAFKATDNLFVLDPAVENASIGHVMMDDCKIHRFTGKVIDGGENKLDGKNMTTDTFIKISYTHMTQPAICSV
;
A
#
# COMPACT_ATOMS: atom_id res chain seq x y z
N MET A 1 35.57 61.31 8.57
CA MET A 1 35.26 59.87 8.69
C MET A 1 34.54 59.69 10.02
N SER A 2 33.32 59.15 10.13
CA SER A 2 32.89 57.82 9.74
C SER A 2 31.38 57.77 9.40
N LYS A 3 31.03 56.89 8.45
CA LYS A 3 29.72 56.74 7.80
C LYS A 3 28.70 56.05 8.73
N LYS A 4 27.45 56.51 8.73
CA LYS A 4 26.31 55.80 9.32
C LYS A 4 25.96 54.62 8.41
N ILE A 5 26.11 53.39 8.90
CA ILE A 5 25.70 52.18 8.18
C ILE A 5 24.29 51.82 8.67
N ILE A 6 23.32 51.93 7.75
CA ILE A 6 21.98 51.38 7.92
C ILE A 6 22.07 49.91 7.52
N VAL A 7 21.90 48.99 8.46
CA VAL A 7 21.78 47.56 8.17
C VAL A 7 20.30 47.25 7.99
N ALA A 8 19.90 47.07 6.73
CA ALA A 8 18.61 46.48 6.39
C ALA A 8 18.68 44.97 6.66
N VAL A 9 17.86 44.47 7.58
CA VAL A 9 17.69 43.03 7.79
C VAL A 9 16.63 42.54 6.80
N THR A 10 17.09 41.93 5.72
CA THR A 10 16.24 41.32 4.69
C THR A 10 15.57 40.07 5.27
N LEU A 11 14.24 40.07 5.23
CA LEU A 11 13.37 38.95 5.58
C LEU A 11 13.71 37.74 4.68
N GLY A 12 14.24 36.68 5.28
CA GLY A 12 14.48 35.41 4.60
C GLY A 12 13.16 34.70 4.30
N LEU A 13 12.80 34.62 3.02
CA LEU A 13 11.70 33.82 2.52
C LEU A 13 12.09 32.34 2.63
N LEU A 14 11.51 31.61 3.59
CA LEU A 14 11.61 30.15 3.64
C LEU A 14 10.80 29.58 2.47
N ILE A 15 11.49 29.16 1.42
CA ILE A 15 10.89 28.32 0.37
C ILE A 15 10.85 26.91 0.95
N SER A 16 9.77 26.60 1.68
CA SER A 16 9.44 25.20 2.00
C SER A 16 9.07 24.51 0.70
N GLY A 17 10.03 23.82 0.08
CA GLY A 17 9.70 22.84 -0.94
C GLY A 17 8.75 21.82 -0.31
N MET A 18 7.56 21.68 -0.87
CA MET A 18 6.59 20.68 -0.44
C MET A 18 7.13 19.29 -0.80
N GLY A 19 8.05 18.77 0.02
CA GLY A 19 8.37 17.35 0.03
C GLY A 19 7.24 16.61 0.76
N HIS A 20 6.78 15.50 0.20
CA HIS A 20 5.86 14.60 0.90
C HIS A 20 6.52 14.05 2.17
N SER A 21 5.73 13.82 3.22
CA SER A 21 6.26 13.37 4.51
C SER A 21 6.76 11.93 4.41
N GLN A 22 7.85 11.63 5.10
CA GLN A 22 8.28 10.25 5.35
C GLN A 22 7.99 9.90 6.81
N THR A 23 7.21 8.85 7.02
CA THR A 23 6.79 8.40 8.35
C THR A 23 7.30 6.99 8.57
N ALA A 24 8.16 6.80 9.56
CA ALA A 24 8.55 5.47 10.01
C ALA A 24 7.37 4.77 10.70
N VAL A 25 7.08 3.53 10.32
CA VAL A 25 5.98 2.75 10.90
C VAL A 25 6.58 1.55 11.62
N ALA A 26 6.39 1.48 12.94
CA ALA A 26 6.82 0.33 13.73
C ALA A 26 6.01 -0.93 13.36
N PRO A 27 6.63 -2.11 13.33
CA PRO A 27 5.92 -3.37 13.10
C PRO A 27 4.93 -3.67 14.24
N GLY A 28 3.88 -4.40 13.92
CA GLY A 28 2.82 -4.75 14.86
C GLY A 28 1.46 -4.89 14.20
N ASP A 29 0.50 -5.34 15.01
CA ASP A 29 -0.88 -5.47 14.58
C ASP A 29 -1.56 -4.10 14.50
N GLY A 30 -2.21 -3.80 13.38
CA GLY A 30 -2.96 -2.55 13.15
C GLY A 30 -2.09 -1.29 13.00
N THR A 31 -0.76 -1.41 13.00
CA THR A 31 0.12 -0.23 12.90
C THR A 31 0.13 0.35 11.48
N LEU A 32 0.02 -0.51 10.46
CA LEU A 32 0.00 -0.09 9.06
C LEU A 32 -1.35 0.56 8.70
N SER A 33 -2.49 -0.03 9.08
CA SER A 33 -3.81 0.61 8.92
C SER A 33 -3.88 1.97 9.59
N ALA A 34 -3.38 2.10 10.81
CA ALA A 34 -3.31 3.38 11.51
C ALA A 34 -2.44 4.42 10.77
N ALA A 35 -1.29 3.99 10.23
CA ALA A 35 -0.40 4.87 9.47
C ALA A 35 -1.02 5.31 8.12
N ILE A 36 -1.70 4.41 7.41
CA ILE A 36 -2.43 4.73 6.17
C ILE A 36 -3.54 5.77 6.44
N ALA A 37 -4.27 5.60 7.55
CA ALA A 37 -5.33 6.53 7.95
C ALA A 37 -4.77 7.93 8.23
N ALA A 38 -3.62 8.01 8.92
CA ALA A 38 -2.96 9.27 9.27
C ALA A 38 -2.24 9.95 8.09
N ALA A 39 -1.86 9.20 7.06
CA ALA A 39 -1.08 9.70 5.93
C ALA A 39 -1.88 10.68 5.05
N ALA A 40 -1.19 11.72 4.59
CA ALA A 40 -1.65 12.57 3.49
C ALA A 40 -1.34 11.91 2.14
N SER A 41 -2.03 12.35 1.09
CA SER A 41 -1.80 11.84 -0.26
C SER A 41 -0.36 12.14 -0.72
N GLY A 42 0.35 11.09 -1.11
CA GLY A 42 1.75 11.11 -1.57
C GLY A 42 2.78 10.83 -0.48
N ASP A 43 2.37 10.68 0.78
CA ASP A 43 3.29 10.35 1.87
C ASP A 43 3.93 8.96 1.69
N VAL A 44 5.15 8.85 2.22
CA VAL A 44 5.92 7.61 2.26
C VAL A 44 5.85 7.01 3.65
N LEU A 45 5.36 5.78 3.76
CA LEU A 45 5.43 4.98 4.97
C LEU A 45 6.66 4.08 4.87
N VAL A 46 7.64 4.34 5.74
CA VAL A 46 8.91 3.63 5.79
C VAL A 46 8.78 2.47 6.78
N LEU A 47 8.86 1.25 6.29
CA LEU A 47 8.67 0.01 7.06
C LEU A 47 10.02 -0.56 7.50
N GLU A 48 10.10 -0.99 8.76
CA GLU A 48 11.33 -1.52 9.36
C GLU A 48 11.78 -2.83 8.70
N SER A 49 13.08 -3.02 8.52
CA SER A 49 13.63 -4.22 7.89
C SER A 49 13.20 -5.49 8.63
N GLY A 50 12.62 -6.45 7.89
CA GLY A 50 12.09 -7.69 8.44
C GLY A 50 10.87 -7.52 9.37
N GLY A 51 10.32 -6.31 9.51
CA GLY A 51 9.17 -6.04 10.37
C GLY A 51 7.93 -6.79 9.91
N LEU A 52 7.16 -7.33 10.85
CA LEU A 52 5.89 -8.01 10.59
C LEU A 52 4.72 -7.06 10.89
N TYR A 53 3.90 -6.79 9.87
CA TYR A 53 2.73 -5.92 9.92
C TYR A 53 1.49 -6.78 9.69
N THR A 54 0.68 -6.93 10.73
CA THR A 54 -0.54 -7.75 10.68
C THR A 54 -1.77 -6.88 10.79
N GLU A 55 -2.87 -7.34 10.23
CA GLU A 55 -4.18 -6.71 10.38
C GLU A 55 -5.18 -7.75 10.90
N SER A 56 -5.41 -7.77 12.22
CA SER A 56 -6.34 -8.72 12.85
C SER A 56 -7.78 -8.20 12.97
N THR A 57 -7.98 -6.88 12.88
CA THR A 57 -9.30 -6.24 13.01
C THR A 57 -9.86 -5.77 11.67
N GLU A 58 -9.00 -5.24 10.81
CA GLU A 58 -9.39 -4.69 9.51
C GLU A 58 -9.45 -5.79 8.46
N ALA A 59 -10.66 -6.09 7.97
CA ALA A 59 -10.85 -7.14 6.97
C ALA A 59 -10.21 -6.82 5.61
N ILE A 60 -9.93 -5.54 5.36
CA ILE A 60 -9.30 -5.03 4.14
C ILE A 60 -8.74 -3.63 4.40
N LEU A 61 -7.51 -3.36 3.97
CA LEU A 61 -6.88 -2.04 4.06
C LEU A 61 -7.38 -1.14 2.94
N VAL A 62 -8.02 -0.03 3.29
CA VAL A 62 -8.58 0.90 2.29
C VAL A 62 -7.52 1.89 1.82
N ILE A 63 -7.31 1.96 0.50
CA ILE A 63 -6.50 2.98 -0.15
C ILE A 63 -7.43 3.86 -1.00
N ASP A 64 -7.51 5.14 -0.67
CA ASP A 64 -8.35 6.15 -1.33
C ASP A 64 -7.54 7.41 -1.73
N LYS A 65 -6.22 7.31 -1.64
CA LYS A 65 -5.26 8.37 -1.86
C LYS A 65 -3.98 7.80 -2.46
N LYS A 66 -3.04 8.66 -2.84
CA LYS A 66 -1.70 8.22 -3.23
C LYS A 66 -0.94 7.82 -1.98
N ILE A 67 -0.35 6.64 -1.95
CA ILE A 67 0.47 6.16 -0.83
C ILE A 67 1.69 5.42 -1.34
N ILE A 68 2.80 5.55 -0.62
CA ILE A 68 4.05 4.86 -0.94
C ILE A 68 4.45 4.04 0.29
N PHE A 69 4.64 2.73 0.11
CA PHE A 69 5.24 1.85 1.09
C PHE A 69 6.66 1.52 0.66
N GLN A 70 7.62 1.75 1.54
CA GLN A 70 9.03 1.52 1.23
C GLN A 70 9.70 0.85 2.42
N ALA A 71 10.49 -0.20 2.20
CA ALA A 71 11.36 -0.70 3.25
C ALA A 71 12.41 0.37 3.65
N ALA A 72 12.81 0.39 4.91
CA ALA A 72 13.87 1.27 5.39
C ALA A 72 15.14 1.12 4.55
N ASP A 73 15.85 2.23 4.33
CA ASP A 73 17.05 2.24 3.52
C ASP A 73 18.09 1.24 4.04
N GLY A 74 18.62 0.40 3.13
CA GLY A 74 19.57 -0.65 3.50
C GLY A 74 18.95 -1.86 4.21
N ALA A 75 17.63 -2.03 4.16
CA ALA A 75 16.95 -3.21 4.70
C ALA A 75 17.58 -4.50 4.17
N ALA A 76 17.97 -5.39 5.09
CA ALA A 76 18.49 -6.72 4.76
C ALA A 76 17.34 -7.67 4.39
N ASP A 77 16.24 -7.56 5.12
CA ASP A 77 15.03 -8.37 4.95
C ASP A 77 13.84 -7.49 4.58
N ARG A 78 12.97 -8.04 3.71
CA ARG A 78 11.71 -7.39 3.31
C ARG A 78 10.76 -7.33 4.52
N PRO A 79 10.17 -6.16 4.84
CA PRO A 79 9.03 -6.09 5.73
C PRO A 79 7.88 -6.95 5.19
N ILE A 80 7.14 -7.63 6.06
CA ILE A 80 6.10 -8.58 5.71
C ILE A 80 4.74 -8.01 6.09
N ILE A 81 3.80 -7.98 5.14
CA ILE A 81 2.42 -7.56 5.38
C ILE A 81 1.48 -8.76 5.23
N GLN A 82 0.65 -8.98 6.26
CA GLN A 82 -0.32 -10.08 6.35
C GLN A 82 -1.69 -9.58 6.81
N ASN A 83 -2.75 -10.15 6.26
CA ASN A 83 -4.10 -9.97 6.77
C ASN A 83 -4.49 -11.18 7.65
N LEU A 84 -4.75 -10.95 8.93
CA LEU A 84 -5.10 -11.95 9.93
C LEU A 84 -6.55 -11.77 10.43
N SER A 85 -7.40 -11.06 9.70
CA SER A 85 -8.71 -10.63 10.18
C SER A 85 -9.77 -11.72 10.25
N ALA A 86 -9.51 -12.87 9.61
CA ALA A 86 -10.46 -13.97 9.50
C ALA A 86 -9.90 -15.22 10.18
N ALA A 87 -10.46 -15.61 11.31
CA ALA A 87 -10.05 -16.83 12.00
C ALA A 87 -10.34 -18.08 11.16
N ALA A 88 -9.46 -19.08 11.25
CA ALA A 88 -9.67 -20.39 10.64
C ALA A 88 -10.99 -21.03 11.14
N GLY A 89 -11.70 -21.73 10.25
CA GLY A 89 -12.97 -22.36 10.59
C GLY A 89 -14.16 -21.41 10.86
N SER A 90 -13.96 -20.10 10.85
CA SER A 90 -15.06 -19.13 10.96
C SER A 90 -15.99 -19.16 9.73
N GLY A 91 -17.22 -18.69 9.87
CA GLY A 91 -18.16 -18.52 8.75
C GLY A 91 -17.85 -17.32 7.84
N SER A 92 -16.88 -16.48 8.22
CA SER A 92 -16.49 -15.29 7.47
C SER A 92 -15.85 -15.64 6.11
N ALA A 93 -15.96 -14.74 5.15
CA ALA A 93 -15.22 -14.85 3.89
C ALA A 93 -13.70 -14.79 4.15
N ARG A 94 -12.91 -15.24 3.16
CA ARG A 94 -11.46 -14.97 3.15
C ARG A 94 -11.25 -13.46 3.02
N PRO A 95 -10.27 -12.87 3.73
CA PRO A 95 -10.00 -11.45 3.61
C PRO A 95 -9.29 -11.14 2.29
N HIS A 96 -9.27 -9.87 1.91
CA HIS A 96 -8.35 -9.36 0.88
C HIS A 96 -7.38 -8.39 1.57
N LEU A 97 -6.23 -8.10 0.95
CA LEU A 97 -5.29 -7.21 1.60
C LEU A 97 -5.67 -5.73 1.40
N PHE A 98 -5.81 -5.27 0.16
CA PHE A 98 -6.10 -3.86 -0.15
C PHE A 98 -7.39 -3.67 -0.97
N LEU A 99 -8.19 -2.67 -0.58
CA LEU A 99 -9.29 -2.13 -1.37
C LEU A 99 -8.85 -0.82 -2.03
N LEU A 100 -8.86 -0.77 -3.35
CA LEU A 100 -8.54 0.43 -4.12
C LEU A 100 -9.83 1.20 -4.42
N LYS A 101 -9.97 2.38 -3.81
CA LYS A 101 -11.06 3.33 -4.03
C LYS A 101 -10.61 4.48 -4.93
N GLY A 102 -11.57 5.32 -5.32
CA GLY A 102 -11.29 6.51 -6.11
C GLY A 102 -10.19 7.39 -5.51
N GLY A 103 -9.20 7.79 -6.33
CA GLY A 103 -8.03 8.54 -5.87
C GLY A 103 -6.85 7.68 -5.42
N ALA A 104 -7.01 6.35 -5.37
CA ALA A 104 -5.93 5.43 -5.02
C ALA A 104 -4.79 5.47 -6.04
N SER A 105 -3.57 5.64 -5.55
CA SER A 105 -2.35 5.15 -6.19
C SER A 105 -1.50 4.49 -5.13
N ILE A 106 -0.86 3.37 -5.45
CA ILE A 106 0.01 2.69 -4.51
C ILE A 106 1.34 2.37 -5.17
N THR A 107 2.42 2.65 -4.45
CA THR A 107 3.76 2.22 -4.79
C THR A 107 4.33 1.43 -3.63
N CYS A 108 4.84 0.24 -3.91
CA CYS A 108 5.50 -0.61 -2.93
C CYS A 108 6.92 -0.90 -3.41
N THR A 109 7.91 -0.71 -2.54
CA THR A 109 9.32 -1.01 -2.83
C THR A 109 9.91 -1.91 -1.75
N PHE A 110 10.44 -3.05 -2.17
CA PHE A 110 11.13 -4.03 -1.32
C PHE A 110 10.28 -4.58 -0.17
N ILE A 111 9.00 -4.87 -0.43
CA ILE A 111 8.03 -5.39 0.55
C ILE A 111 7.66 -6.85 0.23
N GLU A 112 7.45 -7.66 1.26
CA GLU A 112 6.86 -8.99 1.15
C GLU A 112 5.35 -8.94 1.50
N PHE A 113 4.53 -9.42 0.58
CA PHE A 113 3.09 -9.60 0.76
C PHE A 113 2.81 -11.09 0.85
N ASP A 114 2.23 -11.48 1.97
CA ASP A 114 2.09 -12.88 2.33
C ASP A 114 0.64 -13.24 2.61
N GLY A 115 0.06 -14.05 1.73
CA GLY A 115 -1.33 -14.47 1.81
C GLY A 115 -1.59 -15.64 2.77
N LEU A 116 -0.56 -16.23 3.40
CA LEU A 116 -0.64 -17.32 4.41
C LEU A 116 -0.88 -18.76 3.91
N GLU A 117 -1.30 -19.04 2.68
CA GLU A 117 -1.39 -20.44 2.20
C GLU A 117 -0.02 -21.18 2.28
N PRO A 118 0.01 -22.50 2.54
CA PRO A 118 -1.09 -23.36 2.95
C PRO A 118 -1.38 -23.32 4.46
N ASP A 119 -0.66 -22.50 5.24
CA ASP A 119 -0.82 -22.44 6.70
C ASP A 119 -2.07 -21.63 7.08
N THR A 120 -3.18 -22.35 7.16
CA THR A 120 -4.50 -21.80 7.51
C THR A 120 -5.00 -22.30 8.86
N SER A 121 -4.07 -22.67 9.75
CA SER A 121 -4.39 -23.29 11.04
C SER A 121 -5.03 -22.31 12.03
N ALA A 122 -4.54 -21.06 12.09
CA ALA A 122 -5.07 -20.00 12.96
C ALA A 122 -5.97 -19.01 12.20
N PHE A 123 -5.62 -18.69 10.96
CA PHE A 123 -6.31 -17.68 10.14
C PHE A 123 -6.62 -18.25 8.76
N LYS A 124 -7.67 -17.74 8.11
CA LYS A 124 -7.91 -18.02 6.70
C LYS A 124 -6.85 -17.31 5.86
N ALA A 125 -6.35 -17.97 4.82
CA ALA A 125 -5.44 -17.30 3.90
C ALA A 125 -6.17 -16.20 3.11
N THR A 126 -5.41 -15.17 2.79
CA THR A 126 -5.85 -13.99 2.06
C THR A 126 -6.16 -14.36 0.61
N ASP A 127 -7.29 -13.87 0.12
CA ASP A 127 -7.76 -14.18 -1.22
C ASP A 127 -7.04 -13.34 -2.28
N ASN A 128 -7.38 -12.05 -2.40
CA ASN A 128 -6.76 -11.16 -3.38
C ASN A 128 -5.81 -10.18 -2.68
N LEU A 129 -4.72 -9.80 -3.35
CA LEU A 129 -3.84 -8.74 -2.87
C LEU A 129 -4.49 -7.36 -3.05
N PHE A 130 -4.86 -7.00 -4.28
CA PHE A 130 -5.59 -5.76 -4.59
C PHE A 130 -6.98 -6.08 -5.14
N VAL A 131 -8.00 -5.39 -4.63
CA VAL A 131 -9.37 -5.43 -5.14
C VAL A 131 -9.82 -4.02 -5.48
N LEU A 132 -10.37 -3.82 -6.67
CA LEU A 132 -10.99 -2.55 -7.03
C LEU A 132 -12.38 -2.45 -6.38
N ASP A 133 -12.68 -1.31 -5.75
CA ASP A 133 -13.99 -1.08 -5.16
C ASP A 133 -15.07 -0.93 -6.26
N PRO A 134 -16.03 -1.87 -6.37
CA PRO A 134 -17.07 -1.80 -7.37
C PRO A 134 -18.05 -0.64 -7.12
N ALA A 135 -18.01 0.03 -5.97
CA ALA A 135 -18.83 1.21 -5.67
C ALA A 135 -18.22 2.53 -6.17
N VAL A 136 -17.04 2.52 -6.77
CA VAL A 136 -16.42 3.72 -7.33
C VAL A 136 -17.31 4.32 -8.44
N GLU A 137 -17.81 5.53 -8.23
CA GLU A 137 -18.54 6.31 -9.23
C GLU A 137 -17.61 7.41 -9.76
N ASN A 138 -17.24 7.35 -11.04
CA ASN A 138 -16.43 8.36 -11.74
C ASN A 138 -15.04 8.64 -11.15
N ALA A 139 -14.39 7.67 -10.50
CA ALA A 139 -13.05 7.90 -9.97
C ALA A 139 -11.97 7.22 -10.80
N SER A 140 -10.84 7.91 -10.92
CA SER A 140 -9.61 7.30 -11.40
C SER A 140 -8.98 6.50 -10.27
N ILE A 141 -8.66 5.24 -10.56
CA ILE A 141 -7.57 4.55 -9.88
C ILE A 141 -6.33 4.94 -10.65
N GLY A 142 -5.33 5.50 -9.97
CA GLY A 142 -4.05 5.82 -10.57
C GLY A 142 -3.24 4.54 -10.83
N HIS A 143 -2.02 4.48 -10.30
CA HIS A 143 -1.14 3.34 -10.55
C HIS A 143 -1.07 2.38 -9.35
N VAL A 144 -0.78 1.12 -9.66
CA VAL A 144 -0.28 0.11 -8.71
C VAL A 144 1.13 -0.25 -9.19
N MET A 145 2.17 0.19 -8.46
CA MET A 145 3.57 -0.05 -8.81
C MET A 145 4.24 -0.90 -7.73
N MET A 146 4.92 -1.97 -8.12
CA MET A 146 5.53 -2.94 -7.22
C MET A 146 6.99 -3.17 -7.64
N ASP A 147 7.94 -2.60 -6.91
CA ASP A 147 9.36 -2.73 -7.23
C ASP A 147 10.08 -3.62 -6.21
N ASP A 148 10.74 -4.66 -6.71
CA ASP A 148 11.45 -5.69 -5.91
C ASP A 148 10.63 -6.27 -4.73
N CYS A 149 9.32 -6.36 -4.92
CA CYS A 149 8.41 -6.94 -3.95
C CYS A 149 8.30 -8.46 -4.14
N LYS A 150 8.06 -9.16 -3.03
CA LYS A 150 7.73 -10.59 -3.03
C LYS A 150 6.24 -10.74 -2.76
N ILE A 151 5.53 -11.46 -3.61
CA ILE A 151 4.09 -11.72 -3.46
C ILE A 151 3.89 -13.22 -3.51
N HIS A 152 3.34 -13.80 -2.46
CA HIS A 152 3.18 -15.25 -2.38
C HIS A 152 2.03 -15.65 -1.45
N ARG A 153 1.56 -16.88 -1.62
CA ARG A 153 0.64 -17.55 -0.68
C ARG A 153 -0.78 -16.96 -0.60
N PHE A 154 -1.20 -16.22 -1.62
CA PHE A 154 -2.60 -15.81 -1.83
C PHE A 154 -3.41 -16.94 -2.47
N THR A 155 -4.72 -17.02 -2.21
CA THR A 155 -5.60 -17.98 -2.93
C THR A 155 -6.19 -17.45 -4.23
N GLY A 156 -6.25 -16.14 -4.36
CA GLY A 156 -6.85 -15.43 -5.48
C GLY A 156 -5.80 -14.70 -6.32
N LYS A 157 -6.23 -13.57 -6.90
CA LYS A 157 -5.48 -12.77 -7.87
C LYS A 157 -4.56 -11.76 -7.15
N VAL A 158 -3.49 -11.36 -7.84
CA VAL A 158 -2.68 -10.21 -7.40
C VAL A 158 -3.50 -8.93 -7.54
N ILE A 159 -4.24 -8.76 -8.64
CA ILE A 159 -5.18 -7.67 -8.84
C ILE A 159 -6.50 -8.24 -9.34
N ASP A 160 -7.57 -7.95 -8.63
CA ASP A 160 -8.95 -8.21 -9.05
C ASP A 160 -9.62 -6.91 -9.50
N GLY A 161 -9.72 -6.73 -10.83
CA GLY A 161 -10.29 -5.57 -11.49
C GLY A 161 -11.80 -5.40 -11.33
N GLY A 162 -12.50 -6.31 -10.65
CA GLY A 162 -13.96 -6.21 -10.43
C GLY A 162 -14.82 -6.81 -11.54
N GLU A 163 -14.22 -7.27 -12.65
CA GLU A 163 -14.91 -7.94 -13.77
C GLU A 163 -16.14 -7.14 -14.24
N ASN A 164 -17.24 -7.82 -14.57
CA ASN A 164 -18.49 -7.21 -15.05
C ASN A 164 -19.14 -6.26 -14.02
N LYS A 165 -18.67 -6.20 -12.76
CA LYS A 165 -19.21 -5.28 -11.74
C LYS A 165 -18.87 -3.82 -12.05
N LEU A 166 -17.94 -3.58 -12.97
CA LEU A 166 -17.58 -2.24 -13.44
C LEU A 166 -18.23 -1.89 -14.79
N ASP A 167 -19.07 -2.76 -15.37
CA ASP A 167 -19.74 -2.49 -16.64
C ASP A 167 -20.56 -1.18 -16.58
N GLY A 168 -20.32 -0.29 -17.55
CA GLY A 168 -20.98 1.02 -17.63
C GLY A 168 -20.38 2.11 -16.73
N LYS A 169 -19.30 1.82 -15.98
CA LYS A 169 -18.57 2.82 -15.20
C LYS A 169 -17.44 3.44 -16.02
N ASN A 170 -17.33 4.77 -16.01
CA ASN A 170 -16.24 5.49 -16.65
C ASN A 170 -14.96 5.42 -15.79
N MET A 171 -14.25 4.30 -15.86
CA MET A 171 -12.97 4.11 -15.16
C MET A 171 -11.82 4.56 -16.06
N THR A 172 -11.06 5.58 -15.63
CA THR A 172 -9.75 5.88 -16.20
C THR A 172 -8.71 5.23 -15.31
N THR A 173 -8.01 4.23 -15.83
CA THR A 173 -6.93 3.54 -15.12
C THR A 173 -5.62 3.76 -15.89
N ASP A 174 -4.68 4.46 -15.28
CA ASP A 174 -3.29 4.52 -15.76
C ASP A 174 -2.49 3.47 -14.98
N THR A 175 -2.91 2.21 -15.06
CA THR A 175 -2.26 1.12 -14.33
C THR A 175 -0.95 0.74 -15.01
N PHE A 176 0.14 1.45 -14.69
CA PHE A 176 1.49 1.03 -15.05
C PHE A 176 1.99 -0.03 -14.08
N ILE A 177 1.74 -1.30 -14.42
CA ILE A 177 2.26 -2.46 -13.70
C ILE A 177 3.72 -2.68 -14.13
N LYS A 178 4.67 -1.97 -13.49
CA LYS A 178 6.07 -2.42 -13.49
C LYS A 178 6.24 -3.32 -12.30
N ILE A 179 6.37 -4.63 -12.53
CA ILE A 179 6.71 -5.59 -11.49
C ILE A 179 8.09 -6.17 -11.78
N SER A 180 9.07 -5.72 -11.01
CA SER A 180 10.42 -6.27 -11.01
C SER A 180 10.44 -7.40 -9.97
N TYR A 181 10.44 -8.67 -10.39
CA TYR A 181 10.35 -9.82 -9.47
C TYR A 181 11.71 -10.48 -9.20
N THR A 182 11.90 -10.98 -7.98
CA THR A 182 12.94 -11.98 -7.67
C THR A 182 12.38 -13.39 -7.42
N HIS A 183 11.15 -13.59 -6.93
CA HIS A 183 10.54 -14.94 -6.80
C HIS A 183 9.00 -14.91 -6.73
N MET A 184 8.32 -15.51 -7.73
CA MET A 184 6.91 -15.91 -7.62
C MET A 184 6.79 -17.43 -7.59
N THR A 185 5.92 -17.95 -6.72
CA THR A 185 5.57 -19.38 -6.67
C THR A 185 4.27 -19.70 -7.43
N GLN A 186 3.55 -18.69 -7.95
CA GLN A 186 2.36 -18.82 -8.81
C GLN A 186 2.34 -17.71 -9.89
N PRO A 187 1.70 -17.91 -11.06
CA PRO A 187 1.60 -16.88 -12.09
C PRO A 187 0.78 -15.67 -11.59
N ALA A 188 1.26 -14.46 -11.84
CA ALA A 188 0.46 -13.25 -11.60
C ALA A 188 -0.70 -13.20 -12.60
N ILE A 189 -1.91 -13.52 -12.13
CA ILE A 189 -3.14 -13.33 -12.90
C ILE A 189 -3.63 -11.92 -12.60
N CYS A 190 -3.54 -11.04 -13.59
CA CYS A 190 -4.21 -9.74 -13.60
C CYS A 190 -5.41 -9.84 -14.53
N SER A 191 -6.62 -9.62 -14.01
CA SER A 191 -7.82 -9.40 -14.83
C SER A 191 -8.23 -7.94 -14.67
N VAL A 192 -8.26 -7.21 -15.77
CA VAL A 192 -8.85 -5.87 -15.85
C VAL A 192 -10.34 -6.04 -16.07
#